data_AF-A0A7C7H041-F1
#
_entry.id   AF-A0A7C7H041-F1
#
_cell.length_a   1.000
_cell.length_b   1.000
_cell.length_c   1.000
_cell.angle_alpha   90.00
_cell.angle_beta   90.00
_cell.angle_gamma   90.00
#
_symmetry.space_group_name_H-M   'P 1'
#
loop_
_entity.id
_entity.type
_entity.pdbx_description
1 polymer ?
#
loop_
_entity_poly.entity_id
_entity_poly.type
_entity_poly.pdbx_seq_one_letter_code
_entity_poly.pdbx_strand_id
1 'polypeptide(L)'
;MAGTLYGFNGYYTPETELTPGAGYWLHFPDAGTTTITGLPITSLTVSLTAGWNLISGISEVTYVADISDPGGIIVAGTVYGFAGSYVNASELTPGHGYWVNASADGDITISNGGVAKTRSAFTDRTVKANKLRFNGSDLYFGVSIPEEEMLSYQLPPKPPEGAFDVRFADNMKVAEKSGAIELMNNSVQLVIIYDIKDDVDWILAGDEEYRLSGSGEIVVSGDVTGFTLNKVPEIPLTYSISQNYPNPFNPVTTIHYKLLEHSHVSIMIYNLMGRRVTTLINEVEEPGYKSVVWDGTDSFGKPV
;
A
#
# COMPACT_ATOMS: atom_id res chain seq x y z
N MET A 1 9.17 26.10 -25.87
CA MET A 1 9.78 25.34 -24.77
C MET A 1 9.92 23.91 -25.27
N ALA A 2 11.11 23.50 -25.68
CA ALA A 2 11.35 22.11 -26.08
C ALA A 2 11.82 21.33 -24.84
N GLY A 3 11.32 20.10 -24.64
CA GLY A 3 11.83 19.18 -23.62
C GLY A 3 11.07 19.12 -22.28
N THR A 4 9.85 19.66 -22.19
CA THR A 4 9.03 19.57 -20.96
C THR A 4 7.73 18.78 -21.12
N LEU A 5 7.43 18.29 -22.33
CA LEU A 5 6.24 17.51 -22.67
C LEU A 5 6.65 16.05 -22.86
N TYR A 6 5.99 15.13 -22.15
CA TYR A 6 6.28 13.71 -22.22
C TYR A 6 5.00 12.89 -22.41
N GLY A 7 4.97 12.08 -23.47
CA GLY A 7 3.97 11.04 -23.67
C GLY A 7 4.38 9.72 -23.02
N PHE A 8 3.51 8.71 -23.11
CA PHE A 8 3.80 7.37 -22.66
C PHE A 8 3.42 6.33 -23.72
N ASN A 9 4.39 5.49 -24.09
CA ASN A 9 4.20 4.34 -24.99
C ASN A 9 5.02 3.15 -24.46
N GLY A 10 4.71 2.71 -23.24
CA GLY A 10 5.48 1.73 -22.47
C GLY A 10 6.66 2.31 -21.69
N TYR A 11 7.17 3.47 -22.11
CA TYR A 11 8.13 4.30 -21.39
C TYR A 11 7.86 5.78 -21.69
N TYR A 12 8.40 6.68 -20.85
CA TYR A 12 8.26 8.11 -21.06
C TYR A 12 9.08 8.57 -22.26
N THR A 13 8.42 9.25 -23.18
CA THR A 13 9.02 9.74 -24.43
C THR A 13 8.80 11.24 -24.55
N PRO A 14 9.84 12.02 -24.90
CA PRO A 14 9.67 13.45 -25.12
C PRO A 14 8.82 13.68 -26.37
N GLU A 15 7.86 14.58 -26.26
CA GLU A 15 6.93 14.92 -27.32
C GLU A 15 7.02 16.41 -27.65
N THR A 16 6.59 16.79 -28.85
CA THR A 16 6.60 18.20 -29.30
C THR A 16 5.21 18.72 -29.63
N GLU A 17 4.21 17.85 -29.73
CA GLU A 17 2.86 18.18 -30.14
C GLU A 17 1.83 17.51 -29.21
N LEU A 18 0.68 18.15 -29.06
CA LEU A 18 -0.46 17.60 -28.33
C LEU A 18 -1.41 16.97 -29.34
N THR A 19 -1.65 15.67 -29.18
CA THR A 19 -2.61 14.90 -29.97
C THR A 19 -3.91 14.76 -29.18
N PRO A 20 -5.08 15.05 -29.77
CA PRO A 20 -6.37 14.84 -29.10
C PRO A 20 -6.50 13.40 -28.55
N GLY A 21 -6.85 13.29 -27.27
CA GLY A 21 -7.08 12.01 -26.60
C GLY A 21 -5.83 11.38 -26.00
N ALA A 22 -4.65 11.84 -26.36
CA ALA A 22 -3.41 11.48 -25.67
C ALA A 22 -3.23 12.35 -24.42
N GLY A 23 -2.83 11.72 -23.32
CA GLY A 23 -2.42 12.40 -22.11
C GLY A 23 -0.91 12.59 -22.07
N TYR A 24 -0.47 13.59 -21.33
CA TYR A 24 0.94 13.95 -21.26
C TYR A 24 1.33 14.41 -19.86
N TRP A 25 2.60 14.18 -19.51
CA TRP A 25 3.25 14.87 -18.42
C TRP A 25 3.84 16.18 -18.91
N LEU A 26 3.62 17.23 -18.13
CA LEU A 26 4.16 18.56 -18.37
C LEU A 26 4.95 18.99 -17.15
N HIS A 27 6.23 19.32 -17.36
CA HIS A 27 7.09 19.85 -16.30
C HIS A 27 7.25 21.37 -16.45
N PHE A 28 6.86 22.12 -15.42
CA PHE A 28 7.02 23.57 -15.37
C PHE A 28 7.88 23.97 -14.17
N PRO A 29 8.79 24.94 -14.32
CA PRO A 29 9.61 25.43 -13.20
C PRO A 29 8.77 26.23 -12.18
N ASP A 30 7.67 26.84 -12.63
CA ASP A 30 6.80 27.68 -11.83
C ASP A 30 5.34 27.34 -12.11
N ALA A 31 4.47 27.54 -11.10
CA ALA A 31 3.03 27.42 -11.28
C ALA A 31 2.52 28.46 -12.28
N GLY A 32 1.62 28.06 -13.17
CA GLY A 32 1.05 28.93 -14.17
C GLY A 32 -0.20 28.35 -14.80
N THR A 33 -0.88 29.16 -15.59
CA THR A 33 -2.04 28.74 -16.37
C THR A 33 -1.88 29.21 -17.81
N THR A 34 -2.48 28.47 -18.72
CA THR A 34 -2.59 28.85 -20.12
C THR A 34 -3.99 28.49 -20.62
N THR A 35 -4.47 29.17 -21.64
CA THR A 35 -5.76 28.89 -22.27
C THR A 35 -5.51 28.30 -23.64
N ILE A 36 -6.07 27.11 -23.86
CA ILE A 36 -6.12 26.47 -25.18
C ILE A 36 -7.46 26.84 -25.82
N THR A 37 -7.42 27.43 -27.01
CA THR A 37 -8.62 27.85 -27.76
C THR A 37 -8.76 27.03 -29.03
N GLY A 38 -9.99 26.66 -29.39
CA GLY A 38 -10.29 25.89 -30.60
C GLY A 38 -11.77 25.54 -30.69
N LEU A 39 -12.12 24.70 -31.66
CA LEU A 39 -13.45 24.10 -31.70
C LEU A 39 -13.56 23.04 -30.59
N PRO A 40 -14.68 22.98 -29.86
CA PRO A 40 -14.85 21.98 -28.82
C PRO A 40 -14.87 20.57 -29.43
N ILE A 41 -14.12 19.66 -28.83
CA ILE A 41 -14.21 18.22 -29.08
C ILE A 41 -15.35 17.72 -28.19
N THR A 42 -16.40 17.20 -28.79
CA THR A 42 -17.60 16.69 -28.08
C THR A 42 -17.67 15.16 -28.05
N SER A 43 -16.90 14.50 -28.90
CA SER A 43 -16.74 13.05 -28.97
C SER A 43 -15.33 12.71 -29.45
N LEU A 44 -14.74 11.66 -28.88
CA LEU A 44 -13.39 11.24 -29.17
C LEU A 44 -13.27 9.72 -29.07
N THR A 45 -12.75 9.08 -30.11
CA THR A 45 -12.35 7.67 -30.08
C THR A 45 -10.86 7.59 -29.75
N VAL A 46 -10.52 6.81 -28.73
CA VAL A 46 -9.14 6.60 -28.28
C VAL A 46 -8.82 5.12 -28.41
N SER A 47 -7.75 4.82 -29.15
CA SER A 47 -7.20 3.47 -29.24
C SER A 47 -6.29 3.20 -28.05
N LEU A 48 -6.61 2.16 -27.29
CA LEU A 48 -5.83 1.67 -26.17
C LEU A 48 -4.99 0.47 -26.60
N THR A 49 -3.79 0.38 -26.04
CA THR A 49 -2.98 -0.85 -26.05
C THR A 49 -3.13 -1.57 -24.71
N ALA A 50 -2.96 -2.89 -24.68
CA ALA A 50 -2.94 -3.65 -23.44
C ALA A 50 -1.92 -3.07 -22.43
N GLY A 51 -2.34 -2.93 -21.18
CA GLY A 51 -1.59 -2.26 -20.12
C GLY A 51 -1.98 -0.79 -19.94
N TRP A 52 -1.05 0.00 -19.42
CA TRP A 52 -1.29 1.40 -19.05
C TRP A 52 -1.23 2.35 -20.24
N ASN A 53 -2.28 3.15 -20.39
CA ASN A 53 -2.42 4.20 -21.38
C ASN A 53 -2.58 5.54 -20.67
N LEU A 54 -1.87 6.57 -21.14
CA LEU A 54 -2.04 7.94 -20.67
C LEU A 54 -2.91 8.70 -21.68
N ILE A 55 -4.13 9.05 -21.28
CA ILE A 55 -5.16 9.63 -22.15
C ILE A 55 -5.64 11.00 -21.65
N SER A 56 -6.38 11.73 -22.48
CA SER A 56 -7.10 12.94 -22.11
C SER A 56 -8.59 12.85 -22.44
N GLY A 57 -9.40 13.63 -21.72
CA GLY A 57 -10.84 13.75 -22.01
C GLY A 57 -11.17 14.66 -23.21
N ILE A 58 -12.47 14.90 -23.38
CA ILE A 58 -13.03 15.84 -24.36
C ILE A 58 -13.05 17.29 -23.80
N SER A 59 -13.65 18.24 -24.53
CA SER A 59 -13.73 19.65 -24.10
C SER A 59 -14.76 19.94 -23.00
N GLU A 60 -15.40 18.90 -22.47
CA GLU A 60 -16.36 18.96 -21.36
C GLU A 60 -16.00 17.91 -20.29
N VAL A 61 -16.52 18.10 -19.07
CA VAL A 61 -16.39 17.07 -18.03
C VAL A 61 -17.16 15.83 -18.46
N THR A 62 -16.53 14.66 -18.39
CA THR A 62 -17.17 13.37 -18.70
C THR A 62 -16.99 12.41 -17.54
N TYR A 63 -18.06 11.76 -17.08
CA TYR A 63 -17.92 10.73 -16.06
C TYR A 63 -17.24 9.50 -16.61
N VAL A 64 -16.33 8.92 -15.83
CA VAL A 64 -15.66 7.68 -16.20
C VAL A 64 -16.65 6.55 -16.44
N ALA A 65 -17.79 6.56 -15.74
CA ALA A 65 -18.88 5.61 -15.92
C ALA A 65 -19.59 5.72 -17.29
N ASP A 66 -19.46 6.86 -17.98
CA ASP A 66 -20.12 7.14 -19.27
C ASP A 66 -19.22 6.85 -20.48
N ILE A 67 -17.97 6.43 -20.24
CA ILE A 67 -17.05 6.02 -21.32
C ILE A 67 -17.61 4.75 -21.99
N SER A 68 -17.79 4.83 -23.31
CA SER A 68 -18.21 3.70 -24.12
C SER A 68 -17.05 2.75 -24.33
N ASP A 69 -17.14 1.57 -23.73
CA ASP A 69 -16.18 0.47 -23.82
C ASP A 69 -16.89 -0.79 -24.36
N PRO A 70 -17.10 -0.90 -25.68
CA PRO A 70 -17.81 -2.04 -26.27
C PRO A 70 -17.02 -3.34 -26.15
N GLY A 71 -15.69 -3.26 -26.03
CA GLY A 71 -14.81 -4.42 -25.85
C GLY A 71 -14.73 -4.90 -24.40
N GLY A 72 -15.19 -4.10 -23.43
CA GLY A 72 -14.98 -4.36 -22.01
C GLY A 72 -13.50 -4.42 -21.64
N ILE A 73 -12.66 -3.65 -22.34
CA ILE A 73 -11.20 -3.72 -22.22
C ILE A 73 -10.68 -2.88 -21.06
N ILE A 74 -11.41 -1.88 -20.57
CA ILE A 74 -10.92 -1.07 -19.45
C ILE A 74 -11.01 -1.90 -18.16
N VAL A 75 -9.86 -2.11 -17.52
CA VAL A 75 -9.78 -2.77 -16.22
C VAL A 75 -10.51 -1.92 -15.18
N ALA A 76 -11.46 -2.53 -14.47
CA ALA A 76 -12.29 -1.83 -13.49
C ALA A 76 -11.44 -1.21 -12.37
N GLY A 77 -11.76 0.01 -11.93
CA GLY A 77 -11.02 0.68 -10.85
C GLY A 77 -9.64 1.25 -11.24
N THR A 78 -9.29 1.26 -12.53
CA THR A 78 -7.95 1.70 -12.99
C THR A 78 -7.89 3.05 -13.70
N VAL A 79 -8.90 3.90 -13.54
CA VAL A 79 -8.80 5.29 -14.01
C VAL A 79 -8.20 6.15 -12.91
N TYR A 80 -7.01 6.68 -13.15
CA TYR A 80 -6.27 7.48 -12.19
C TYR A 80 -5.92 8.86 -12.76
N GLY A 81 -6.18 9.90 -11.99
CA GLY A 81 -5.55 11.20 -12.15
C GLY A 81 -4.28 11.31 -11.30
N PHE A 82 -3.62 12.46 -11.39
CA PHE A 82 -2.46 12.77 -10.56
C PHE A 82 -2.61 14.14 -9.90
N ALA A 83 -2.50 14.17 -8.57
CA ALA A 83 -2.63 15.38 -7.76
C ALA A 83 -1.57 15.39 -6.64
N GLY A 84 -0.30 15.31 -7.03
CA GLY A 84 0.84 15.12 -6.13
C GLY A 84 1.12 13.65 -5.80
N SER A 85 0.09 12.82 -5.81
CA SER A 85 0.15 11.37 -5.89
C SER A 85 -0.96 10.83 -6.80
N TYR A 86 -0.96 9.53 -7.07
CA TYR A 86 -2.02 8.88 -7.84
C TYR A 86 -3.34 8.86 -7.06
N VAL A 87 -4.41 9.31 -7.74
CA VAL A 87 -5.76 9.34 -7.19
C VAL A 87 -6.73 8.73 -8.18
N ASN A 88 -7.62 7.85 -7.72
CA ASN A 88 -8.67 7.33 -8.57
C ASN A 88 -9.60 8.46 -9.02
N ALA A 89 -9.91 8.52 -10.32
CA ALA A 89 -10.77 9.54 -10.90
C ALA A 89 -12.15 8.96 -11.25
N SER A 90 -13.21 9.67 -10.88
CA SER A 90 -14.59 9.38 -11.30
C SER A 90 -15.02 10.19 -12.53
N GLU A 91 -14.24 11.21 -12.89
CA GLU A 91 -14.51 12.13 -13.98
C GLU A 91 -13.23 12.52 -14.71
N LEU A 92 -13.37 12.81 -16.00
CA LEU A 92 -12.35 13.36 -16.87
C LEU A 92 -12.63 14.86 -17.03
N THR A 93 -11.78 15.70 -16.44
CA THR A 93 -11.85 17.14 -16.52
C THR A 93 -11.02 17.63 -17.71
N PRO A 94 -11.54 18.57 -18.53
CA PRO A 94 -10.77 19.16 -19.63
C PRO A 94 -9.42 19.72 -19.16
N GLY A 95 -8.39 19.50 -19.98
CA GLY A 95 -7.02 19.94 -19.68
C GLY A 95 -6.22 19.03 -18.74
N HIS A 96 -6.80 17.95 -18.24
CA HIS A 96 -6.11 16.96 -17.40
C HIS A 96 -5.80 15.67 -18.17
N GLY A 97 -4.71 15.00 -17.78
CA GLY A 97 -4.35 13.66 -18.24
C GLY A 97 -4.76 12.59 -17.23
N TYR A 98 -5.10 11.41 -17.71
CA TYR A 98 -5.58 10.28 -16.91
C TYR A 98 -4.93 8.98 -17.37
N TRP A 99 -4.51 8.18 -16.40
CA TRP A 99 -4.07 6.81 -16.64
C TRP A 99 -5.27 5.88 -16.71
N VAL A 100 -5.25 4.96 -17.67
CA VAL A 100 -6.25 3.90 -17.83
C VAL A 100 -5.52 2.58 -18.12
N ASN A 101 -5.84 1.52 -17.38
CA ASN A 101 -5.32 0.18 -17.67
C ASN A 101 -6.29 -0.59 -18.56
N ALA A 102 -5.80 -1.16 -19.65
CA ALA A 102 -6.57 -1.97 -20.58
C ALA A 102 -6.13 -3.43 -20.55
N SER A 103 -7.09 -4.37 -20.51
CA SER A 103 -6.81 -5.81 -20.53
C SER A 103 -6.41 -6.33 -21.92
N ALA A 104 -6.74 -5.59 -22.97
CA ALA A 104 -6.43 -5.90 -24.36
C ALA A 104 -6.39 -4.61 -25.20
N ASP A 105 -5.84 -4.71 -26.41
CA ASP A 105 -5.91 -3.64 -27.40
C ASP A 105 -7.37 -3.41 -27.84
N GLY A 106 -7.74 -2.16 -28.10
CA GLY A 106 -9.05 -1.82 -28.67
C GLY A 106 -9.44 -0.36 -28.46
N ASP A 107 -10.62 0.00 -28.94
CA ASP A 107 -11.07 1.39 -28.96
C ASP A 107 -12.12 1.66 -27.87
N ILE A 108 -11.97 2.81 -27.22
CA ILE A 108 -12.99 3.40 -26.35
C ILE A 108 -13.51 4.70 -26.96
N THR A 109 -14.73 5.11 -26.60
CA THR A 109 -15.28 6.40 -27.03
C THR A 109 -15.70 7.23 -25.83
N ILE A 110 -15.19 8.45 -25.77
CA ILE A 110 -15.48 9.46 -24.74
C ILE A 110 -16.43 10.48 -25.35
N SER A 111 -17.63 10.59 -24.82
CA SER A 111 -18.66 11.53 -25.28
C SER A 111 -19.71 11.75 -24.19
N ASN A 112 -20.34 12.92 -24.15
CA ASN A 112 -21.50 13.14 -23.27
C ASN A 112 -22.77 12.49 -23.86
N GLY A 113 -23.46 11.66 -23.07
CA GLY A 113 -24.76 11.08 -23.44
C GLY A 113 -24.74 9.78 -24.25
N GLY A 114 -23.61 9.08 -24.32
CA GLY A 114 -23.49 7.78 -24.98
C GLY A 114 -24.20 6.65 -24.23
N VAL A 115 -24.91 5.78 -24.97
CA VAL A 115 -25.55 4.58 -24.43
C VAL A 115 -24.75 3.36 -24.89
N ALA A 116 -23.69 3.00 -24.16
CA ALA A 116 -23.03 1.69 -24.30
C ALA A 116 -22.33 1.32 -22.98
N LYS A 117 -22.86 0.28 -22.33
CA LYS A 117 -22.48 -0.20 -21.01
C LYS A 117 -21.95 -1.62 -21.13
N THR A 118 -20.65 -1.76 -21.34
CA THR A 118 -19.98 -3.03 -21.06
C THR A 118 -18.72 -2.71 -20.30
N ARG A 119 -18.90 -2.53 -19.00
CA ARG A 119 -17.80 -2.42 -18.06
C ARG A 119 -18.10 -3.29 -16.88
N SER A 120 -17.15 -4.15 -16.53
CA SER A 120 -17.24 -4.97 -15.33
C SER A 120 -17.34 -4.04 -14.12
N ALA A 121 -18.31 -4.30 -13.24
CA ALA A 121 -18.42 -3.54 -12.00
C ALA A 121 -17.15 -3.78 -11.16
N PHE A 122 -16.52 -2.70 -10.69
CA PHE A 122 -15.41 -2.82 -9.75
C PHE A 122 -15.96 -3.29 -8.39
N THR A 123 -15.44 -4.41 -7.90
CA THR A 123 -15.71 -4.89 -6.54
C THR A 123 -14.51 -4.55 -5.67
N ASP A 124 -14.71 -3.67 -4.69
CA ASP A 124 -13.61 -3.32 -3.79
C ASP A 124 -13.38 -4.40 -2.72
N ARG A 125 -12.37 -5.24 -2.95
CA ARG A 125 -11.87 -6.25 -2.01
C ARG A 125 -11.06 -5.68 -0.84
N THR A 126 -10.68 -4.40 -0.86
CA THR A 126 -9.82 -3.80 0.19
C THR A 126 -10.59 -3.35 1.43
N VAL A 127 -11.92 -3.41 1.42
CA VAL A 127 -12.78 -3.01 2.56
C VAL A 127 -12.36 -3.70 3.87
N LYS A 128 -12.01 -4.98 3.79
CA LYS A 128 -11.59 -5.80 4.94
C LYS A 128 -10.07 -5.87 5.12
N ALA A 129 -9.30 -5.21 4.26
CA ALA A 129 -7.86 -5.23 4.33
C ALA A 129 -7.33 -4.39 5.49
N ASN A 130 -6.16 -4.80 5.96
CA ASN A 130 -5.27 -3.94 6.71
C ASN A 130 -4.79 -2.80 5.82
N LYS A 131 -4.38 -1.68 6.43
CA LYS A 131 -4.01 -0.48 5.69
C LYS A 131 -2.76 0.17 6.27
N LEU A 132 -1.88 0.61 5.39
CA LEU A 132 -0.80 1.54 5.67
C LEU A 132 -1.04 2.80 4.85
N ARG A 133 -0.99 3.97 5.50
CA ARG A 133 -1.14 5.28 4.85
C ARG A 133 0.16 6.05 4.96
N PHE A 134 0.75 6.39 3.83
CA PHE A 134 1.96 7.21 3.72
C PHE A 134 1.59 8.55 3.10
N ASN A 135 1.67 9.63 3.87
CA ASN A 135 1.36 11.00 3.40
C ASN A 135 0.04 11.10 2.59
N GLY A 136 -0.99 10.34 3.00
CA GLY A 136 -2.31 10.32 2.36
C GLY A 136 -2.52 9.23 1.30
N SER A 137 -1.47 8.53 0.86
CA SER A 137 -1.58 7.41 -0.08
C SER A 137 -1.68 6.08 0.66
N ASP A 138 -2.66 5.26 0.28
CA ASP A 138 -3.00 4.00 0.98
C ASP A 138 -2.44 2.78 0.24
N LEU A 139 -1.75 1.91 1.01
CA LEU A 139 -1.47 0.52 0.65
C LEU A 139 -2.31 -0.41 1.52
N TYR A 140 -2.75 -1.52 0.94
CA TYR A 140 -3.60 -2.49 1.61
C TYR A 140 -2.94 -3.85 1.68
N PHE A 141 -3.25 -4.63 2.72
CA PHE A 141 -2.66 -5.95 2.86
C PHE A 141 -3.49 -6.89 3.73
N GLY A 142 -3.10 -8.16 3.77
CA GLY A 142 -3.77 -9.17 4.60
C GLY A 142 -5.08 -9.70 4.02
N VAL A 143 -5.35 -9.44 2.74
CA VAL A 143 -6.51 -9.97 2.00
C VAL A 143 -6.05 -10.69 0.74
N SER A 144 -6.76 -11.76 0.40
CA SER A 144 -6.58 -12.45 -0.87
C SER A 144 -7.44 -11.77 -1.95
N ILE A 145 -6.79 -11.48 -3.07
CA ILE A 145 -7.42 -10.89 -4.26
C ILE A 145 -7.46 -11.97 -5.34
N PRO A 146 -8.63 -12.26 -5.95
CA PRO A 146 -8.71 -13.18 -7.07
C PRO A 146 -7.76 -12.76 -8.21
N GLU A 147 -7.13 -13.71 -8.87
CA GLU A 147 -6.13 -13.46 -9.91
C GLU A 147 -6.70 -12.61 -11.05
N GLU A 148 -7.96 -12.87 -11.43
CA GLU A 148 -8.70 -12.15 -12.45
C GLU A 148 -9.02 -10.68 -12.08
N GLU A 149 -8.98 -10.34 -10.79
CA GLU A 149 -9.22 -8.98 -10.29
C GLU A 149 -7.91 -8.22 -10.01
N MET A 150 -6.76 -8.91 -10.01
CA MET A 150 -5.48 -8.37 -9.57
C MET A 150 -5.09 -7.08 -10.31
N LEU A 151 -5.32 -7.01 -11.63
CA LEU A 151 -5.03 -5.81 -12.42
C LEU A 151 -5.78 -4.55 -11.93
N SER A 152 -6.92 -4.70 -11.27
CA SER A 152 -7.68 -3.57 -10.69
C SER A 152 -6.96 -2.89 -9.52
N TYR A 153 -5.96 -3.58 -8.96
CA TYR A 153 -5.16 -3.12 -7.82
C TYR A 153 -3.73 -2.73 -8.21
N GLN A 154 -3.41 -2.77 -9.49
CA GLN A 154 -2.15 -2.23 -9.98
C GLN A 154 -2.19 -0.70 -9.98
N LEU A 155 -1.07 -0.06 -9.66
CA LEU A 155 -0.90 1.38 -9.78
C LEU A 155 -0.35 1.74 -11.18
N PRO A 156 -0.62 2.97 -11.67
CA PRO A 156 -0.03 3.45 -12.91
C PRO A 156 1.50 3.40 -12.89
N PRO A 157 2.17 3.54 -14.04
CA PRO A 157 3.63 3.64 -14.13
C PRO A 157 4.15 4.68 -13.13
N LYS A 158 5.34 4.47 -12.56
CA LYS A 158 5.92 5.42 -11.59
C LYS A 158 5.89 6.84 -12.16
N PRO A 159 5.46 7.85 -11.39
CA PRO A 159 5.42 9.21 -11.89
C PRO A 159 6.86 9.70 -12.18
N PRO A 160 7.02 10.78 -12.96
CA PRO A 160 8.33 11.39 -13.17
C PRO A 160 9.06 11.69 -11.86
N GLU A 161 10.39 11.74 -11.92
CA GLU A 161 11.24 12.03 -10.76
C GLU A 161 10.82 13.35 -10.06
N GLY A 162 10.81 13.34 -8.72
CA GLY A 162 10.36 14.47 -7.91
C GLY A 162 8.87 14.46 -7.54
N ALA A 163 8.09 13.47 -8.00
CA ALA A 163 6.76 13.20 -7.50
C ALA A 163 6.78 12.19 -6.35
N PHE A 164 5.91 12.38 -5.35
CA PHE A 164 5.72 11.39 -4.28
C PHE A 164 4.99 10.17 -4.83
N ASP A 165 5.50 8.99 -4.52
CA ASP A 165 4.85 7.72 -4.85
C ASP A 165 5.18 6.66 -3.80
N VAL A 166 4.20 5.82 -3.50
CA VAL A 166 4.36 4.67 -2.62
C VAL A 166 3.59 3.49 -3.19
N ARG A 167 4.24 2.34 -3.26
CA ARG A 167 3.67 1.12 -3.85
C ARG A 167 4.36 -0.12 -3.31
N PHE A 168 3.77 -1.29 -3.51
CA PHE A 168 4.53 -2.52 -3.46
C PHE A 168 5.43 -2.65 -4.71
N ALA A 169 6.58 -3.31 -4.56
CA ALA A 169 7.62 -3.39 -5.59
C ALA A 169 7.17 -4.11 -6.89
N ASP A 170 6.08 -4.87 -6.82
CA ASP A 170 5.39 -5.49 -7.96
C ASP A 170 4.39 -4.54 -8.66
N ASN A 171 4.42 -3.24 -8.33
CA ASN A 171 3.51 -2.19 -8.78
C ASN A 171 2.07 -2.30 -8.28
N MET A 172 1.84 -3.10 -7.25
CA MET A 172 0.52 -3.27 -6.66
C MET A 172 0.29 -2.26 -5.53
N LYS A 173 -0.98 -1.93 -5.29
CA LYS A 173 -1.41 -1.24 -4.05
C LYS A 173 -1.83 -2.23 -2.95
N VAL A 174 -1.76 -3.53 -3.23
CA VAL A 174 -2.20 -4.63 -2.36
C VAL A 174 -1.11 -5.68 -2.18
N ALA A 175 -1.04 -6.32 -1.01
CA ALA A 175 -0.20 -7.50 -0.77
C ALA A 175 -0.89 -8.52 0.16
N GLU A 176 -0.77 -9.83 -0.10
CA GLU A 176 -1.52 -10.81 0.72
C GLU A 176 -0.82 -11.12 2.06
N LYS A 177 0.46 -11.52 2.02
CA LYS A 177 1.21 -12.05 3.19
C LYS A 177 2.49 -11.29 3.49
N SER A 178 3.07 -10.68 2.47
CA SER A 178 4.32 -9.92 2.55
C SER A 178 4.44 -9.04 1.32
N GLY A 179 5.26 -7.99 1.40
CA GLY A 179 5.61 -7.20 0.23
C GLY A 179 6.74 -6.23 0.52
N ALA A 180 7.66 -6.08 -0.44
CA ALA A 180 8.57 -4.94 -0.43
C ALA A 180 7.79 -3.69 -0.84
N ILE A 181 7.93 -2.63 -0.08
CA ILE A 181 7.32 -1.32 -0.32
C ILE A 181 8.42 -0.40 -0.84
N GLU A 182 8.15 0.26 -1.95
CA GLU A 182 9.01 1.29 -2.52
C GLU A 182 8.41 2.66 -2.25
N LEU A 183 9.27 3.62 -1.89
CA LEU A 183 8.92 5.02 -1.68
C LEU A 183 9.77 5.90 -2.59
N MET A 184 9.13 6.90 -3.18
CA MET A 184 9.78 7.92 -4.00
C MET A 184 9.49 9.30 -3.42
N ASN A 185 10.55 10.13 -3.38
CA ASN A 185 10.47 11.55 -3.03
C ASN A 185 9.68 11.79 -1.72
N ASN A 186 10.01 11.05 -0.66
CA ASN A 186 9.40 11.26 0.65
C ASN A 186 9.91 12.57 1.27
N SER A 187 9.13 13.12 2.20
CA SER A 187 9.56 14.25 3.01
C SER A 187 10.62 13.82 4.04
N VAL A 188 11.39 14.80 4.54
CA VAL A 188 12.35 14.62 5.65
C VAL A 188 11.74 13.88 6.85
N GLN A 189 10.44 14.02 7.04
CA GLN A 189 9.67 13.27 8.01
C GLN A 189 8.55 12.52 7.29
N LEU A 190 8.53 11.20 7.41
CA LEU A 190 7.50 10.33 6.85
C LEU A 190 6.55 9.89 7.98
N VAL A 191 5.27 10.20 7.81
CA VAL A 191 4.22 9.76 8.74
C VAL A 191 3.51 8.56 8.13
N ILE A 192 3.49 7.46 8.87
CA ILE A 192 2.88 6.19 8.49
C ILE A 192 1.76 5.88 9.47
N ILE A 193 0.53 5.88 9.00
CA ILE A 193 -0.63 5.50 9.81
C ILE A 193 -1.01 4.07 9.44
N TYR A 194 -1.17 3.20 10.44
CA TYR A 194 -1.55 1.81 10.22
C TYR A 194 -2.89 1.47 10.88
N ASP A 195 -3.62 0.54 10.27
CA ASP A 195 -4.88 -0.03 10.74
C ASP A 195 -4.91 -1.53 10.42
N ILE A 196 -4.80 -2.36 11.44
CA ILE A 196 -4.76 -3.83 11.38
C ILE A 196 -6.12 -4.39 11.82
N LYS A 197 -6.75 -5.14 10.93
CA LYS A 197 -8.10 -5.71 11.09
C LYS A 197 -8.12 -7.23 11.19
N ASP A 198 -7.03 -7.92 10.84
CA ASP A 198 -7.01 -9.39 10.77
C ASP A 198 -6.58 -10.09 12.08
N ASP A 199 -6.59 -9.39 13.22
CA ASP A 199 -6.18 -9.85 14.57
C ASP A 199 -4.80 -10.55 14.61
N VAL A 200 -3.98 -10.34 13.58
CA VAL A 200 -2.63 -10.87 13.45
C VAL A 200 -1.65 -9.70 13.42
N ASP A 201 -0.51 -9.87 14.08
CA ASP A 201 0.54 -8.87 14.05
C ASP A 201 1.26 -8.86 12.70
N TRP A 202 1.72 -7.69 12.31
CA TRP A 202 2.55 -7.49 11.13
C TRP A 202 3.86 -6.82 11.50
N ILE A 203 4.92 -7.07 10.75
CA ILE A 203 6.19 -6.36 10.89
C ILE A 203 6.38 -5.48 9.67
N LEU A 204 6.58 -4.19 9.91
CA LEU A 204 7.09 -3.23 8.93
C LEU A 204 8.55 -2.96 9.25
N ALA A 205 9.47 -3.41 8.39
CA ALA A 205 10.91 -3.30 8.58
C ALA A 205 11.52 -2.28 7.62
N GLY A 206 12.22 -1.28 8.16
CA GLY A 206 13.08 -0.34 7.44
C GLY A 206 14.46 -0.35 8.09
N ASP A 207 14.96 0.84 8.48
CA ASP A 207 16.14 0.94 9.34
C ASP A 207 15.90 0.37 10.75
N GLU A 208 14.64 0.43 11.20
CA GLU A 208 14.13 -0.20 12.42
C GLU A 208 12.95 -1.13 12.07
N GLU A 209 12.64 -2.06 12.99
CA GLU A 209 11.47 -2.93 12.87
C GLU A 209 10.31 -2.41 13.72
N TYR A 210 9.15 -2.25 13.09
CA TYR A 210 7.91 -1.85 13.74
C TYR A 210 6.92 -3.00 13.75
N ARG A 211 6.50 -3.43 14.94
CA ARG A 211 5.43 -4.40 15.11
C ARG A 211 4.09 -3.68 15.11
N LEU A 212 3.25 -3.99 14.13
CA LEU A 212 1.95 -3.39 13.89
C LEU A 212 0.86 -4.28 14.46
N SER A 213 0.05 -3.72 15.36
CA SER A 213 -1.17 -4.35 15.88
C SER A 213 -2.19 -3.28 16.23
N GLY A 214 -3.48 -3.57 16.01
CA GLY A 214 -4.54 -2.55 16.13
C GLY A 214 -4.33 -1.38 15.17
N SER A 215 -4.43 -0.15 15.67
CA SER A 215 -4.17 1.06 14.88
C SER A 215 -3.15 1.97 15.56
N GLY A 216 -2.42 2.75 14.78
CA GLY A 216 -1.41 3.65 15.32
C GLY A 216 -0.70 4.47 14.26
N GLU A 217 0.35 5.17 14.70
CA GLU A 217 1.16 6.07 13.89
C GLU A 217 2.64 5.81 14.15
N ILE A 218 3.42 5.76 13.07
CA ILE A 218 4.88 5.67 13.09
C ILE A 218 5.41 6.91 12.38
N VAL A 219 6.40 7.53 12.99
CA VAL A 219 7.08 8.71 12.44
C VAL A 219 8.53 8.31 12.19
N VAL A 220 8.90 8.26 10.91
CA VAL A 220 10.28 7.96 10.50
C VAL A 220 10.93 9.25 10.01
N SER A 221 12.15 9.51 10.48
CA SER A 221 12.93 10.68 10.06
C SER A 221 14.01 10.25 9.07
N GLY A 222 14.19 11.03 8.00
CA GLY A 222 15.18 10.77 6.97
C GLY A 222 14.58 10.54 5.58
N ASP A 223 15.49 10.37 4.61
CA ASP A 223 15.16 9.97 3.25
C ASP A 223 15.01 8.43 3.24
N VAL A 224 13.77 7.96 3.10
CA VAL A 224 13.43 6.55 3.24
C VAL A 224 12.96 6.04 1.89
N THR A 225 13.72 5.09 1.33
CA THR A 225 13.45 4.57 -0.01
C THR A 225 12.49 3.38 -0.03
N GLY A 226 12.17 2.79 1.12
CA GLY A 226 11.30 1.64 1.17
C GLY A 226 11.23 0.94 2.53
N PHE A 227 10.37 -0.07 2.59
CA PHE A 227 10.18 -0.96 3.74
C PHE A 227 9.95 -2.39 3.25
N THR A 228 10.06 -3.37 4.15
CA THR A 228 9.53 -4.72 3.93
C THR A 228 8.40 -4.97 4.91
N LEU A 229 7.24 -5.38 4.39
CA LEU A 229 6.08 -5.78 5.18
C LEU A 229 6.00 -7.31 5.24
N ASN A 230 5.83 -7.86 6.45
CA ASN A 230 5.70 -9.31 6.67
C ASN A 230 4.59 -9.61 7.68
N LYS A 231 3.73 -10.57 7.35
CA LYS A 231 2.78 -11.14 8.32
C LYS A 231 3.55 -11.92 9.37
N VAL A 232 3.29 -11.67 10.65
CA VAL A 232 3.82 -12.52 11.72
C VAL A 232 3.10 -13.86 11.62
N PRO A 233 3.82 -14.99 11.45
CA PRO A 233 3.18 -16.29 11.37
C PRO A 233 2.51 -16.59 12.72
N GLU A 234 1.30 -17.15 12.71
CA GLU A 234 0.51 -17.47 13.91
C GLU A 234 1.29 -18.41 14.86
N ILE A 235 2.03 -19.35 14.27
CA ILE A 235 2.94 -20.25 14.97
C ILE A 235 4.39 -19.79 14.72
N PRO A 236 5.18 -19.53 15.77
CA PRO A 236 6.60 -19.23 15.64
C PRO A 236 7.38 -20.34 14.94
N LEU A 237 8.38 -19.98 14.13
CA LEU A 237 9.23 -20.96 13.44
C LEU A 237 10.35 -21.54 14.34
N THR A 238 10.58 -20.96 15.52
CA THR A 238 11.65 -21.35 16.45
C THR A 238 11.23 -21.17 17.89
N TYR A 239 11.85 -21.96 18.77
CA TYR A 239 11.80 -21.75 20.22
C TYR A 239 12.67 -20.55 20.59
N SER A 240 12.12 -19.62 21.39
CA SER A 240 12.92 -18.53 21.96
C SER A 240 12.27 -17.96 23.23
N ILE A 241 13.09 -17.35 24.06
CA ILE A 241 12.68 -16.55 25.22
C ILE A 241 13.28 -15.16 25.05
N SER A 242 12.44 -14.14 25.13
CA SER A 242 12.85 -12.74 25.04
C SER A 242 13.37 -12.25 26.38
N GLN A 243 14.16 -11.17 26.36
CA GLN A 243 14.48 -10.45 27.58
C GLN A 243 13.18 -10.01 28.29
N ASN A 244 13.17 -10.13 29.61
CA ASN A 244 12.04 -9.71 30.41
C ASN A 244 11.89 -8.17 30.35
N TYR A 245 10.66 -7.67 30.20
CA TYR A 245 10.37 -6.25 30.15
C TYR A 245 9.10 -5.90 30.96
N PRO A 246 9.08 -4.79 31.71
CA PRO A 246 10.18 -3.85 31.94
C PRO A 246 11.30 -4.41 32.85
N ASN A 247 12.54 -4.10 32.50
CA ASN A 247 13.76 -4.37 33.29
C ASN A 247 14.80 -3.29 32.94
N PRO A 248 15.24 -2.39 33.84
CA PRO A 248 15.06 -2.30 35.30
C PRO A 248 13.94 -1.30 35.74
N PHE A 249 13.62 -1.25 37.05
CA PHE A 249 12.71 -0.30 37.75
C PHE A 249 11.18 -0.58 37.82
N ASN A 250 10.70 -1.82 37.63
CA ASN A 250 9.30 -2.17 37.96
C ASN A 250 9.23 -3.50 38.75
N PRO A 251 8.37 -3.65 39.77
CA PRO A 251 8.24 -4.89 40.53
C PRO A 251 7.59 -6.01 39.72
N VAL A 252 6.95 -5.68 38.60
CA VAL A 252 6.31 -6.62 37.70
C VAL A 252 6.98 -6.57 36.34
N THR A 253 7.44 -7.73 35.85
CA THR A 253 8.03 -7.89 34.52
C THR A 253 7.30 -8.98 33.75
N THR A 254 7.17 -8.80 32.45
CA THR A 254 6.65 -9.80 31.53
C THR A 254 7.81 -10.50 30.83
N ILE A 255 7.75 -11.83 30.76
CA ILE A 255 8.69 -12.68 30.02
C ILE A 255 7.92 -13.23 28.83
N HIS A 256 8.32 -12.81 27.63
CA HIS A 256 7.73 -13.32 26.39
C HIS A 256 8.54 -14.51 25.88
N TYR A 257 7.86 -15.52 25.35
CA TYR A 257 8.49 -16.70 24.76
C TYR A 257 7.68 -17.23 23.58
N LYS A 258 8.33 -18.04 22.75
CA LYS A 258 7.79 -18.58 21.50
C LYS A 258 7.87 -20.09 21.51
N LEU A 259 6.77 -20.75 21.17
CA LEU A 259 6.68 -22.21 21.06
C LEU A 259 6.36 -22.59 19.61
N LEU A 260 7.26 -23.35 18.98
CA LEU A 260 7.08 -23.87 17.62
C LEU A 260 6.05 -25.01 17.59
N GLU A 261 6.12 -25.94 18.55
CA GLU A 261 5.24 -27.09 18.62
C GLU A 261 4.73 -27.32 20.06
N HIS A 262 3.72 -28.16 20.20
CA HIS A 262 3.14 -28.53 21.49
C HIS A 262 4.22 -29.16 22.39
N SER A 263 4.59 -28.45 23.46
CA SER A 263 5.82 -28.73 24.22
C SER A 263 5.60 -28.58 25.72
N HIS A 264 6.35 -29.35 26.52
CA HIS A 264 6.43 -29.12 27.96
C HIS A 264 7.38 -27.94 28.25
N VAL A 265 6.84 -26.85 28.79
CA VAL A 265 7.55 -25.60 29.07
C VAL A 265 7.88 -25.51 30.55
N SER A 266 9.11 -25.10 30.87
CA SER A 266 9.52 -24.81 32.24
C SER A 266 10.26 -23.47 32.31
N ILE A 267 9.66 -22.49 32.98
CA ILE A 267 10.27 -21.16 33.20
C ILE A 267 10.57 -21.03 34.69
N MET A 268 11.86 -20.98 35.03
CA MET A 268 12.34 -20.90 36.40
C MET A 268 13.19 -19.64 36.59
N ILE A 269 12.98 -18.94 37.70
CA ILE A 269 13.79 -17.77 38.09
C ILE A 269 14.92 -18.23 38.99
N TYR A 270 16.14 -17.79 38.71
CA TYR A 270 17.34 -18.07 39.51
C TYR A 270 17.98 -16.77 39.98
N ASN A 271 18.57 -16.79 41.18
CA ASN A 271 19.38 -15.69 41.65
C ASN A 271 20.83 -15.76 41.11
N LEU A 272 21.64 -14.74 41.40
CA LEU A 272 23.04 -14.66 40.96
C LEU A 272 23.93 -15.82 41.46
N MET A 273 23.50 -16.53 42.51
CA MET A 273 24.19 -17.71 43.03
C MET A 273 23.70 -19.02 42.39
N GLY A 274 22.83 -18.96 41.37
CA GLY A 274 22.25 -20.13 40.72
C GLY A 274 21.21 -20.86 41.57
N ARG A 275 20.70 -20.26 42.65
CA ARG A 275 19.61 -20.84 43.45
C ARG A 275 18.27 -20.47 42.81
N ARG A 276 17.40 -21.46 42.63
CA ARG A 276 16.05 -21.25 42.13
C ARG A 276 15.23 -20.46 43.15
N VAL A 277 14.65 -19.35 42.70
CA VAL A 277 13.78 -18.46 43.46
C VAL A 277 12.33 -18.93 43.36
N THR A 278 11.85 -19.17 42.14
CA THR A 278 10.50 -19.65 41.88
C THR A 278 10.43 -20.35 40.51
N THR A 279 9.34 -21.09 40.28
CA THR A 279 8.97 -21.66 38.99
C THR A 279 7.68 -20.99 38.55
N LEU A 280 7.70 -20.27 37.42
CA LEU A 280 6.55 -19.52 36.92
C LEU A 280 5.62 -20.42 36.10
N ILE A 281 6.21 -21.31 35.29
CA ILE A 281 5.50 -22.25 34.43
C ILE A 281 6.20 -23.60 34.52
N ASN A 282 5.42 -24.67 34.57
CA ASN A 282 5.90 -26.04 34.47
C ASN A 282 4.77 -26.96 33.98
N GLU A 283 4.32 -26.74 32.75
CA GLU A 283 3.21 -27.47 32.16
C GLU A 283 3.38 -27.63 30.65
N VAL A 284 2.48 -28.38 30.03
CA VAL A 284 2.44 -28.57 28.58
C VAL A 284 1.61 -27.46 27.96
N GLU A 285 2.17 -26.79 26.95
CA GLU A 285 1.51 -25.69 26.26
C GLU A 285 1.41 -25.92 24.75
N GLU A 286 0.31 -25.42 24.18
CA GLU A 286 0.10 -25.35 22.73
C GLU A 286 1.08 -24.38 22.04
N PRO A 287 1.40 -24.59 20.75
CA PRO A 287 2.24 -23.68 19.96
C PRO A 287 1.74 -22.23 19.99
N GLY A 288 2.64 -21.29 19.79
CA GLY A 288 2.30 -19.86 19.67
C GLY A 288 3.25 -18.91 20.38
N TYR A 289 2.93 -17.62 20.32
CA TYR A 289 3.57 -16.58 21.12
C TYR A 289 2.89 -16.52 22.47
N LYS A 290 3.68 -16.58 23.53
CA LYS A 290 3.21 -16.67 24.91
C LYS A 290 3.91 -15.64 25.78
N SER A 291 3.34 -15.39 26.95
CA SER A 291 3.94 -14.53 27.96
C SER A 291 3.58 -14.97 29.36
N VAL A 292 4.51 -14.83 30.28
CA VAL A 292 4.28 -15.02 31.71
C VAL A 292 4.71 -13.79 32.48
N VAL A 293 3.92 -13.41 33.49
CA VAL A 293 4.21 -12.27 34.35
C VAL A 293 4.89 -12.77 35.62
N TRP A 294 5.96 -12.09 36.02
CA TRP A 294 6.60 -12.28 37.31
C TRP A 294 6.52 -10.98 38.11
N ASP A 295 6.06 -11.07 39.35
CA ASP A 295 5.80 -9.97 40.28
C ASP A 295 6.93 -9.74 41.29
N GLY A 296 8.11 -10.33 41.04
CA GLY A 296 9.26 -10.16 41.91
C GLY A 296 9.17 -10.95 43.22
N THR A 297 8.34 -12.00 43.28
CA THR A 297 8.21 -12.85 44.48
C THR A 297 8.87 -14.23 44.34
N ASP A 298 9.25 -14.83 45.47
CA ASP A 298 9.71 -16.22 45.58
C ASP A 298 8.55 -17.23 45.62
N SER A 299 8.87 -18.52 45.71
CA SER A 299 7.86 -19.59 45.80
C SER A 299 6.93 -19.53 47.03
N PHE A 300 7.22 -18.66 48.01
CA PHE A 300 6.40 -18.44 49.20
C PHE A 300 5.62 -17.11 49.14
N GLY A 301 5.66 -16.40 47.99
CA GLY A 301 5.01 -15.11 47.81
C GLY A 301 5.75 -13.96 48.49
N LYS A 302 7.01 -14.15 48.88
CA LYS A 302 7.81 -13.11 49.51
C LYS A 302 8.59 -12.32 48.44
N PRO A 303 8.58 -10.97 48.48
CA PRO A 303 9.40 -10.16 47.57
C PRO A 303 10.89 -10.49 47.67
N VAL A 304 11.59 -10.51 46.53
CA VAL A 304 13.05 -10.78 46.43
C VAL A 304 13.88 -9.58 46.03
#